data_AF-A0A1F8XST6-F1
#
_entry.id   AF-A0A1F8XST6-F1
#
_cell.length_a   1.000
_cell.length_b   1.000
_cell.length_c   1.000
_cell.angle_alpha   90.00
_cell.angle_beta   90.00
_cell.angle_gamma   90.00
#
_symmetry.space_group_name_H-M   'P 1'
#
loop_
_entity.id
_entity.type
_entity.pdbx_description
1 polymer ?
#
loop_
_entity_poly.entity_id
_entity_poly.type
_entity_poly.pdbx_seq_one_letter_code
_entity_poly.pdbx_strand_id
1 'polypeptide(L)'
;MGIRTPELLAKIDIPRQKLYYLEQKGFIKPQKTVIGEKEFREYSEEDAKKVEYIWKYLKKGFKYKIAFEKAMEELASPQLSFTKTEKPTQG
;
A
#
# COMPACT_ATOMS: atom_id res chain seq x y z
N MET A 1 10.80 4.93 -13.25
CA MET A 1 9.52 5.52 -13.72
C MET A 1 8.51 5.37 -12.62
N GLY A 2 7.66 6.36 -12.39
CA GLY A 2 6.61 6.27 -11.39
C GLY A 2 5.39 5.54 -11.95
N ILE A 3 4.71 4.80 -11.07
CA ILE A 3 3.47 4.10 -11.39
C ILE A 3 2.32 5.10 -11.25
N ARG A 4 1.46 5.24 -12.26
CA ARG A 4 0.31 6.15 -12.18
C ARG A 4 -0.83 5.53 -11.39
N THR A 5 -1.71 6.37 -10.83
CA THR A 5 -2.91 5.91 -10.09
C THR A 5 -3.71 4.80 -10.80
N PRO A 6 -4.14 4.92 -12.07
CA PRO A 6 -4.91 3.86 -12.74
C PRO A 6 -4.13 2.56 -12.89
N GLU A 7 -2.82 2.65 -13.15
CA GLU A 7 -1.93 1.49 -13.27
C GLU A 7 -1.76 0.78 -11.92
N LEU A 8 -1.60 1.56 -10.84
CA LEU A 8 -1.50 1.02 -9.48
C LEU A 8 -2.78 0.28 -9.06
N LEU A 9 -3.95 0.86 -9.36
CA LEU A 9 -5.24 0.24 -9.08
C LEU A 9 -5.40 -1.08 -9.84
N ALA A 10 -5.04 -1.11 -11.13
CA ALA A 10 -5.10 -2.31 -11.94
C ALA A 10 -4.10 -3.39 -11.49
N LYS A 11 -2.90 -2.98 -11.06
CA LYS A 11 -1.84 -3.90 -10.60
C LYS A 11 -2.19 -4.61 -9.30
N ILE A 12 -2.78 -3.89 -8.34
CA ILE A 12 -2.99 -4.39 -6.96
C ILE A 12 -4.43 -4.87 -6.73
N ASP A 13 -5.35 -4.50 -7.61
CA ASP A 13 -6.78 -4.77 -7.45
C ASP A 13 -7.31 -4.22 -6.10
N ILE A 14 -6.86 -3.00 -5.75
CA ILE A 14 -7.31 -2.28 -4.56
C ILE A 14 -8.41 -1.28 -4.95
N PRO A 15 -9.50 -1.16 -4.18
CA PRO A 15 -10.51 -0.14 -4.42
C PRO A 15 -9.91 1.27 -4.31
N ARG A 16 -10.28 2.17 -5.22
CA ARG A 16 -9.81 3.56 -5.25
C ARG A 16 -9.97 4.29 -3.91
N GLN A 17 -11.08 4.07 -3.22
CA GLN A 17 -11.32 4.66 -1.89
C GLN A 17 -10.31 4.20 -0.84
N LYS A 18 -9.88 2.93 -0.89
CA LYS A 18 -8.87 2.40 0.04
C LYS A 18 -7.51 3.02 -0.25
N LEU A 19 -7.13 3.13 -1.53
CA LEU A 19 -5.89 3.79 -1.93
C LEU A 19 -5.83 5.25 -1.44
N TYR A 20 -6.91 6.03 -1.66
CA TYR A 20 -6.97 7.41 -1.17
C TYR A 20 -6.91 7.51 0.35
N TYR A 21 -7.48 6.55 1.07
CA TYR A 21 -7.36 6.50 2.52
C TYR A 21 -5.91 6.24 2.96
N LEU A 22 -5.15 5.43 2.23
CA LEU A 22 -3.73 5.21 2.49
C LEU A 22 -2.90 6.49 2.29
N GLU A 23 -3.18 7.23 1.22
CA GLU A 23 -2.56 8.55 0.96
C GLU A 23 -2.91 9.54 2.09
N GLN A 24 -4.20 9.67 2.44
CA GLN A 24 -4.66 10.61 3.46
C GLN A 24 -4.06 10.33 4.85
N LYS A 25 -3.86 9.05 5.18
CA LYS A 25 -3.21 8.64 6.44
C LYS A 25 -1.69 8.71 6.38
N GLY A 26 -1.10 9.01 5.22
CA GLY A 26 0.34 9.13 5.05
C GLY A 26 1.08 7.78 5.03
N PHE A 27 0.37 6.67 4.83
CA PHE A 27 0.99 5.34 4.68
C PHE A 27 1.78 5.23 3.37
N ILE A 28 1.32 5.98 2.35
CA ILE A 28 2.00 6.13 1.06
C ILE A 28 2.04 7.60 0.69
N LYS A 29 3.05 8.00 -0.07
CA LYS A 29 3.25 9.40 -0.46
C LYS A 29 3.54 9.49 -1.96
N PRO A 30 2.52 9.64 -2.82
CA PRO A 30 2.77 9.85 -4.24
C PRO A 30 3.54 11.14 -4.45
N GLN A 31 4.45 11.12 -5.42
CA GLN A 31 5.08 12.30 -5.96
C GLN A 31 4.14 12.95 -6.97
N LYS A 32 4.09 14.28 -6.95
CA LYS A 32 3.39 15.07 -7.96
C LYS A 32 4.40 15.42 -9.04
N THR A 33 4.18 14.91 -10.24
CA THR A 33 5.00 15.24 -11.42
C THR A 33 4.17 16.08 -12.36
N VAL A 34 4.76 17.16 -12.87
CA VAL A 34 4.15 18.01 -13.89
C VAL A 34 4.72 17.60 -15.24
N ILE A 35 3.86 17.25 -16.18
CA ILE A 35 4.25 16.98 -17.58
C ILE A 35 3.48 17.96 -18.46
N GLY A 36 4.20 18.98 -18.96
CA GLY A 36 3.59 20.12 -19.64
C GLY A 36 2.69 20.91 -18.70
N GLU A 37 1.39 20.97 -19.01
CA GLU A 37 0.37 21.66 -18.20
C GLU A 37 -0.43 20.71 -17.29
N LYS A 38 -0.12 19.41 -17.29
CA LYS A 38 -0.86 18.39 -16.55
C LYS A 38 -0.10 17.91 -15.31
N GLU A 39 -0.80 17.87 -14.18
CA GLU A 39 -0.31 17.28 -12.94
C GLU A 39 -0.68 15.80 -12.86
N PHE A 40 0.32 14.95 -12.63
CA PHE A 40 0.15 13.52 -12.44
C PHE A 40 0.60 13.11 -11.04
N ARG A 41 -0.09 12.12 -10.46
CA ARG A 41 0.36 11.40 -9.27
C ARG A 41 1.12 10.16 -9.70
N GLU A 42 2.37 10.10 -9.30
CA GLU A 42 3.27 8.99 -9.53
C GLU A 42 3.65 8.36 -8.19
N TYR A 43 3.52 7.05 -8.11
CA TYR A 43 3.92 6.25 -6.97
C TYR A 43 5.25 5.59 -7.27
N SER A 44 6.18 5.62 -6.33
CA SER A 44 7.42 4.87 -6.44
C SER A 44 7.13 3.36 -6.42
N GLU A 45 8.06 2.55 -6.91
CA GLU A 45 7.95 1.09 -6.76
C GLU A 45 7.83 0.67 -5.29
N GLU A 46 8.50 1.38 -4.39
CA GLU A 46 8.37 1.20 -2.94
C GLU A 46 6.95 1.48 -2.46
N ASP A 47 6.33 2.60 -2.87
CA ASP A 47 4.94 2.89 -2.52
C ASP A 47 4.01 1.80 -3.05
N ALA A 48 4.20 1.36 -4.29
CA ALA A 48 3.40 0.30 -4.86
C ALA A 48 3.51 -1.02 -4.09
N LYS A 49 4.73 -1.42 -3.71
CA LYS A 49 4.95 -2.57 -2.83
C LYS A 49 4.26 -2.37 -1.48
N LYS A 50 4.39 -1.20 -0.85
CA LYS A 50 3.68 -0.91 0.41
C LYS A 50 2.18 -1.09 0.26
N VAL A 51 1.56 -0.53 -0.79
CA VAL A 51 0.13 -0.71 -1.06
C VAL A 51 -0.24 -2.19 -1.21
N GLU A 52 0.57 -2.96 -1.92
CA GLU A 52 0.35 -4.40 -2.14
C GLU A 52 0.32 -5.18 -0.81
N TYR A 53 1.34 -5.01 0.03
CA TYR A 53 1.40 -5.69 1.33
C TYR A 53 0.32 -5.18 2.30
N ILE A 54 0.08 -3.87 2.36
CA ILE A 54 -1.00 -3.31 3.19
C ILE A 54 -2.35 -3.91 2.74
N TRP A 55 -2.60 -3.98 1.44
CA TRP A 55 -3.83 -4.55 0.90
C TRP A 55 -3.98 -6.04 1.22
N LYS A 56 -2.90 -6.81 1.10
CA LYS A 56 -2.85 -8.22 1.54
C LYS A 56 -3.30 -8.39 2.99
N TYR A 57 -2.87 -7.51 3.90
CA TYR A 57 -3.28 -7.55 5.30
C TYR A 57 -4.69 -7.00 5.55
N LEU A 58 -5.11 -5.95 4.84
CA LEU A 58 -6.49 -5.46 4.91
C LEU A 58 -7.51 -6.54 4.47
N LYS A 59 -7.20 -7.30 3.42
CA LYS A 59 -8.03 -8.44 2.97
C LYS A 59 -8.12 -9.57 4.01
N LYS A 60 -7.15 -9.69 4.92
CA LYS A 60 -7.17 -10.63 6.05
C LYS A 60 -7.97 -10.10 7.25
N GLY A 61 -8.56 -8.91 7.16
CA GLY A 61 -9.37 -8.31 8.22
C GLY A 61 -8.59 -7.47 9.23
N PHE A 62 -7.30 -7.21 9.00
CA PHE A 62 -6.53 -6.33 9.87
C PHE A 62 -6.97 -4.86 9.71
N LYS A 63 -6.92 -4.09 10.80
CA LYS A 63 -7.09 -2.63 10.76
C LYS A 63 -5.89 -1.98 10.06
N TYR A 64 -6.08 -0.82 9.43
CA TYR A 64 -5.05 -0.14 8.62
C TYR A 64 -3.70 0.03 9.31
N LYS A 65 -3.68 0.41 10.59
CA LYS A 65 -2.43 0.58 11.35
C LYS A 65 -1.65 -0.74 11.43
N ILE A 66 -2.32 -1.81 11.86
CA ILE A 66 -1.74 -3.15 11.97
C ILE A 66 -1.33 -3.68 10.59
N ALA A 67 -2.15 -3.45 9.57
CA ALA A 67 -1.84 -3.84 8.20
C ALA A 67 -0.57 -3.15 7.67
N PHE A 68 -0.39 -1.86 8.01
CA PHE A 68 0.81 -1.11 7.69
C PHE A 68 2.04 -1.61 8.44
N GLU A 69 1.94 -1.82 9.76
CA GLU A 69 3.04 -2.35 10.56
C GLU A 69 3.52 -3.70 10.00
N LYS A 70 2.59 -4.63 9.76
CA LYS A 70 2.89 -5.93 9.17
C LYS A 70 3.49 -5.84 7.76
N ALA A 71 3.00 -4.90 6.95
CA ALA A 71 3.55 -4.66 5.63
C ALA A 71 5.00 -4.15 5.71
N MET A 72 5.32 -3.26 6.64
CA MET A 72 6.69 -2.77 6.81
C MET A 72 7.61 -3.87 7.34
N GLU A 73 7.15 -4.70 8.28
CA GLU A 73 7.91 -5.85 8.78
C GLU A 73 8.28 -6.82 7.65
N GLU A 74 7.31 -7.15 6.79
CA GLU A 74 7.52 -8.07 5.66
C GLU A 74 8.44 -7.47 4.59
N LEU A 75 8.34 -6.16 4.33
CA LEU A 75 9.26 -5.44 3.43
C LEU A 75 10.69 -5.36 3.98
N ALA A 76 10.85 -5.19 5.29
CA ALA A 76 12.15 -5.10 5.94
C ALA A 76 12.81 -6.49 6.10
N SER A 77 12.02 -7.57 6.12
CA SER A 77 12.52 -8.94 6.31
C SER A 77 11.71 -9.93 5.46
N PRO A 78 12.04 -10.11 4.18
CA PRO A 78 11.34 -11.04 3.27
C PRO A 78 11.39 -12.51 3.73
N GLN A 79 12.27 -12.85 4.68
CA GLN A 79 12.48 -14.19 5.20
C GLN A 79 11.50 -14.59 6.33
N LEU A 80 10.66 -13.68 6.85
CA LEU A 80 9.80 -13.96 8.03
C LEU A 80 8.42 -14.56 7.73
N SER A 81 8.05 -14.71 6.45
CA SER A 81 6.66 -14.99 6.03
C SER A 81 6.11 -16.40 6.35
N PHE A 82 6.88 -17.30 6.96
CA PHE A 82 6.41 -18.68 7.19
C PHE A 82 5.88 -19.00 8.59
N THR A 83 6.04 -18.14 9.60
CA THR A 83 5.66 -18.53 10.99
C THR A 83 5.12 -17.38 11.83
N LYS A 84 3.92 -16.87 11.51
CA LYS A 84 3.05 -16.31 12.54
C LYS A 84 1.59 -16.33 12.09
N THR A 85 0.90 -17.40 12.46
CA THR A 85 -0.55 -17.48 12.50
C THR A 85 -1.07 -16.45 13.52
N GLU A 86 -1.15 -15.19 13.14
CA GLU A 86 -1.74 -14.15 13.99
C GLU A 86 -3.18 -13.92 13.55
N LYS A 87 -4.11 -14.42 14.38
CA LYS A 87 -5.54 -14.15 14.27
C LYS A 87 -5.76 -12.64 14.40
N PRO A 88 -6.70 -12.04 13.66
CA PRO A 88 -7.05 -10.63 13.84
C PRO A 88 -7.60 -10.45 15.26
N THR A 89 -6.88 -9.70 16.10
CA THR A 89 -7.28 -9.41 17.48
C THR A 89 -8.56 -8.58 17.47
N GLN A 90 -9.62 -9.16 18.03
CA GLN A 90 -10.86 -8.48 18.41
C GLN A 90 -10.53 -7.42 19.45
N GLY A 91 -10.91 -6.18 19.19
CA GLY A 91 -10.81 -5.04 20.09
C GLY A 91 -11.70 -3.93 19.58
#